data_AF-A0A7C8YPS5-F1
#
_entry.id   AF-A0A7C8YPS5-F1
#
_cell.length_a   1.000
_cell.length_b   1.000
_cell.length_c   1.000
_cell.angle_alpha   90.00
_cell.angle_beta   90.00
_cell.angle_gamma   90.00
#
_symmetry.space_group_name_H-M   'P 1'
#
loop_
_entity.id
_entity.type
_entity.pdbx_description
1 polymer ?
#
loop_
_entity_poly.entity_id
_entity_poly.type
_entity_poly.pdbx_seq_one_letter_code
_entity_poly.pdbx_strand_id
1 'polypeptide(L)'
;VVQSIYKEEKSLLPSRSTLRSSGPWQHIRKLIHKHQPQSLKFLQNLKVALGNGEKTRFWEDKWIQNEALKNSFPELYSLSSQQNTNIASMGWYEGSVWNWVLAWQRELSQEELERVDELHGLIINHNPQQNK
;
A
#
# COMPACT_ATOMS: atom_id res chain seq x y z
N VAL A 1 -17.83 -0.96 -8.88
CA VAL A 1 -17.58 -1.17 -7.44
C VAL A 1 -16.82 -2.49 -7.29
N VAL A 2 -15.50 -2.47 -7.15
CA VAL A 2 -14.73 -3.70 -6.89
C VAL A 2 -14.44 -3.74 -5.40
N GLN A 3 -15.15 -4.62 -4.70
CA GLN A 3 -14.92 -4.88 -3.29
C GLN A 3 -13.72 -5.82 -3.16
N SER A 4 -12.60 -5.30 -2.63
CA SER A 4 -11.53 -6.13 -2.09
C SER A 4 -11.94 -6.60 -0.70
N ILE A 5 -12.19 -7.91 -0.58
CA ILE A 5 -12.45 -8.60 0.69
C ILE A 5 -11.17 -9.37 0.97
N TYR A 6 -10.33 -8.83 1.86
CA TYR A 6 -9.07 -9.46 2.23
C TYR A 6 -9.33 -10.84 2.86
N LYS A 7 -8.78 -11.87 2.22
CA LYS A 7 -8.46 -13.15 2.86
C LYS A 7 -7.14 -13.64 2.29
N GLU A 8 -6.10 -13.51 3.13
CA GLU A 8 -4.91 -14.35 3.19
C GLU A 8 -4.41 -14.96 1.86
N GLU A 9 -3.79 -14.14 1.03
CA GLU A 9 -2.70 -14.60 0.16
C GLU A 9 -1.88 -13.37 -0.26
N LYS A 10 -0.58 -13.36 0.04
CA LYS A 10 0.36 -12.28 -0.31
C LYS A 10 0.68 -12.27 -1.82
N SER A 11 -0.33 -12.46 -2.67
CA SER A 11 -0.22 -12.50 -4.12
C SER A 11 -1.15 -11.47 -4.74
N LEU A 12 -0.68 -10.79 -5.79
CA LEU A 12 -1.51 -9.93 -6.66
C LEU A 12 -2.59 -10.71 -7.43
N LEU A 13 -2.68 -12.03 -7.20
CA LEU A 13 -3.69 -12.92 -7.76
C LEU A 13 -4.83 -13.07 -6.76
N PRO A 14 -6.10 -13.00 -7.20
CA PRO A 14 -7.23 -13.31 -6.34
C PRO A 14 -7.14 -14.77 -5.84
N SER A 15 -7.42 -14.98 -4.54
CA SER A 15 -7.41 -16.30 -3.90
C SER A 15 -8.33 -17.29 -4.63
N ARG A 16 -7.98 -18.59 -4.58
CA ARG A 16 -8.70 -19.71 -5.21
C ARG A 16 -10.22 -19.70 -5.00
N SER A 17 -10.71 -19.12 -3.90
CA SER A 17 -12.12 -19.14 -3.49
C SER A 17 -12.99 -18.05 -4.14
N THR A 18 -12.43 -17.02 -4.79
CA THR A 18 -13.21 -15.95 -5.44
C THR A 18 -13.30 -16.07 -6.96
N LEU A 19 -12.73 -17.13 -7.55
CA LEU A 19 -12.91 -17.46 -8.95
C LEU A 19 -14.35 -17.92 -9.23
N ARG A 20 -15.27 -16.99 -9.45
CA ARG A 20 -16.34 -17.25 -10.42
C ARG A 20 -15.65 -17.54 -11.75
N SER A 21 -15.92 -18.71 -12.31
CA SER A 21 -15.18 -19.38 -13.39
C SER A 21 -15.13 -18.64 -14.74
N SER A 22 -15.61 -17.40 -14.86
CA SER A 22 -15.71 -16.66 -16.13
C SER A 22 -15.38 -15.16 -16.08
N GLY A 23 -14.74 -14.66 -15.03
CA GLY A 23 -14.39 -13.23 -14.93
C GLY A 23 -13.20 -12.81 -15.83
N PRO A 24 -13.03 -11.50 -16.12
CA PRO A 24 -11.84 -10.95 -16.80
C PRO A 24 -10.51 -11.42 -16.21
N TRP A 25 -10.48 -11.67 -14.90
CA TRP A 25 -9.32 -12.22 -14.19
C TRP A 25 -8.93 -13.65 -14.61
N GLN A 26 -9.84 -14.45 -15.16
CA GLN A 26 -9.52 -15.75 -15.77
C GLN A 26 -8.69 -15.59 -17.03
N HIS A 27 -9.05 -14.62 -17.87
CA HIS A 27 -8.32 -14.35 -19.10
C HIS A 27 -6.92 -13.83 -18.80
N ILE A 28 -6.79 -12.92 -17.82
CA ILE A 28 -5.49 -12.46 -17.33
C ILE A 28 -4.66 -13.65 -16.81
N ARG A 29 -5.24 -14.55 -16.01
CA ARG A 29 -4.56 -15.76 -15.52
C ARG A 29 -4.08 -16.68 -16.66
N LYS A 30 -4.91 -16.91 -17.67
CA LYS A 30 -4.55 -17.72 -18.85
C LYS A 30 -3.41 -17.07 -19.64
N LEU A 31 -3.45 -15.76 -19.83
CA LEU A 31 -2.38 -15.00 -20.47
C LEU A 31 -1.08 -15.06 -19.67
N ILE A 32 -1.15 -14.99 -18.34
CA ILE A 32 0.01 -15.10 -17.46
C ILE A 32 0.69 -16.47 -17.62
N HIS A 33 -0.07 -17.57 -17.56
CA HIS A 33 0.48 -18.92 -17.76
C HIS A 33 1.04 -19.13 -19.17
N LYS A 34 0.39 -18.55 -20.19
CA LYS A 34 0.79 -18.71 -21.59
C LYS A 34 2.09 -17.96 -21.94
N HIS A 35 2.44 -16.90 -21.20
CA HIS A 35 3.55 -15.99 -21.55
C HIS A 35 4.62 -15.82 -20.45
N GLN A 36 4.87 -16.84 -19.63
CA GLN A 36 5.99 -16.84 -18.68
C GLN A 36 7.32 -16.96 -19.46
N PRO A 37 8.18 -15.92 -19.47
CA PRO A 37 8.52 -15.04 -18.34
C PRO A 37 8.07 -13.56 -18.46
N GLN A 38 7.52 -13.15 -19.59
CA GLN A 38 7.19 -11.74 -19.87
C GLN A 38 5.97 -11.26 -19.06
N SER A 39 5.01 -12.15 -18.83
CA SER A 39 3.81 -11.85 -18.04
C SER A 39 4.11 -11.58 -16.57
N LEU A 40 5.09 -12.28 -15.97
CA LEU A 40 5.54 -12.00 -14.60
C LEU A 40 6.21 -10.63 -14.49
N LYS A 41 7.06 -10.26 -15.47
CA LYS A 41 7.63 -8.91 -15.54
C LYS A 41 6.55 -7.84 -15.65
N PHE A 42 5.49 -8.11 -16.41
CA PHE A 42 4.34 -7.19 -16.50
C PHE A 42 3.61 -7.02 -15.16
N LEU A 43 3.36 -8.11 -14.43
CA LEU A 43 2.71 -8.04 -13.11
C LEU A 43 3.56 -7.29 -12.07
N GLN A 44 4.88 -7.41 -12.13
CA GLN A 44 5.79 -6.63 -11.28
C GLN A 44 5.67 -5.12 -11.51
N ASN A 45 5.19 -4.69 -12.69
CA ASN A 45 5.01 -3.29 -13.05
C ASN A 45 3.59 -2.78 -12.78
N LEU A 46 2.67 -3.63 -12.30
CA LEU A 46 1.33 -3.19 -11.93
C LEU A 46 1.37 -2.41 -10.62
N LYS A 47 1.17 -1.10 -10.70
CA LYS A 47 0.99 -0.25 -9.53
C LYS A 47 -0.45 -0.39 -9.03
N VAL A 48 -0.62 -0.82 -7.78
CA VAL A 48 -1.93 -0.78 -7.11
C VAL A 48 -2.25 0.68 -6.83
N ALA A 49 -3.38 1.16 -7.34
CA ALA A 49 -3.86 2.50 -7.00
C ALA A 49 -4.31 2.52 -5.53
N LEU A 50 -3.80 3.48 -4.77
CA LEU A 50 -4.09 3.64 -3.34
C LEU A 50 -5.58 3.88 -3.03
N GLY A 51 -6.32 4.41 -4.00
CA GLY A 51 -7.70 4.84 -3.80
C GLY A 51 -7.78 5.91 -2.72
N ASN A 52 -8.88 5.92 -1.95
CA ASN A 52 -9.10 6.88 -0.86
C ASN A 52 -8.35 6.53 0.45
N GLY A 53 -7.62 5.42 0.50
CA GLY A 53 -6.84 5.03 1.69
C GLY A 53 -7.65 4.49 2.88
N GLU A 54 -8.98 4.33 2.79
CA GLU A 54 -9.81 3.86 3.91
C GLU A 54 -9.63 2.38 4.26
N LYS A 55 -9.10 1.58 3.33
CA LYS A 55 -8.93 0.12 3.45
C LYS A 55 -7.48 -0.33 3.31
N THR A 56 -6.56 0.61 3.44
CA THR A 56 -5.14 0.38 3.28
C THR A 56 -4.45 0.89 4.53
N ARG A 57 -3.84 -0.02 5.29
CA ARG A 57 -3.09 0.30 6.49
C ARG A 57 -1.72 0.84 6.11
N PHE A 58 -1.34 1.96 6.71
CA PHE A 58 -0.12 2.69 6.36
C PHE A 58 1.14 1.84 6.53
N TRP A 59 1.29 1.16 7.66
CA TRP A 59 2.51 0.40 7.94
C TRP A 59 2.48 -1.04 7.41
N GLU A 60 1.30 -1.64 7.40
CA GLU A 60 1.10 -3.08 7.29
C GLU A 60 0.90 -3.57 5.85
N ASP A 61 0.24 -2.75 5.02
CA ASP A 61 -0.13 -3.16 3.68
C ASP A 61 0.93 -2.69 2.66
N LYS A 62 0.97 -3.35 1.50
CA LYS A 62 1.88 -3.01 0.40
C LYS A 62 1.22 -2.00 -0.52
N TRP A 63 1.46 -0.72 -0.26
CA TRP A 63 0.87 0.38 -1.04
C TRP A 63 1.89 1.35 -1.63
N ILE A 64 3.14 1.29 -1.16
CA ILE A 64 4.31 1.92 -1.77
C ILE A 64 5.28 0.80 -2.15
N GLN A 65 5.74 0.80 -3.39
CA GLN A 65 6.68 -0.21 -3.91
C GLN A 65 6.17 -1.67 -3.75
N ASN A 66 7.08 -2.63 -3.59
CA ASN A 66 6.78 -4.07 -3.52
C ASN A 66 6.76 -4.64 -2.08
N GLU A 67 6.89 -3.80 -1.06
CA GLU A 67 6.94 -4.20 0.34
C GLU A 67 6.14 -3.26 1.26
N ALA A 68 5.89 -3.73 2.48
CA ALA A 68 5.17 -2.94 3.49
C ALA A 68 6.17 -2.05 4.23
N LEU A 69 5.78 -0.82 4.55
CA LEU A 69 6.68 0.18 5.15
C LEU A 69 7.28 -0.29 6.49
N LYS A 70 6.56 -1.13 7.26
CA LYS A 70 7.10 -1.70 8.49
C LYS A 70 8.31 -2.61 8.30
N ASN A 71 8.50 -3.17 7.10
CA ASN A 71 9.65 -4.03 6.80
C ASN A 71 10.86 -3.18 6.38
N SER A 72 10.62 -2.07 5.68
CA SER A 72 11.68 -1.14 5.25
C SER A 72 12.13 -0.21 6.37
N PHE A 73 11.20 0.16 7.27
CA PHE A 73 11.41 1.06 8.40
C PHE A 73 10.94 0.43 9.73
N PRO A 74 11.52 -0.70 10.16
CA PRO A 74 11.08 -1.43 11.35
C PRO A 74 11.24 -0.61 12.63
N GLU A 75 12.30 0.20 12.73
CA GLU A 75 12.52 1.11 13.85
C GLU A 75 11.40 2.16 13.96
N LEU A 76 11.05 2.84 12.86
CA LEU A 76 9.98 3.84 12.87
C LEU A 76 8.61 3.22 13.14
N TYR A 77 8.36 2.02 12.59
CA TYR A 77 7.14 1.28 12.90
C TYR A 77 6.99 1.03 14.39
N SER A 78 8.06 0.57 15.05
CA SER A 78 8.06 0.29 16.49
C SER A 78 7.77 1.54 17.34
N LEU A 79 8.19 2.72 16.85
CA LEU A 79 7.98 4.01 17.50
C LEU A 79 6.67 4.68 17.11
N SER A 80 5.95 4.18 16.10
CA SER A 80 4.72 4.79 15.64
C SER A 80 3.56 4.53 16.59
N SER A 81 2.78 5.56 16.86
CA SER A 81 1.49 5.46 17.57
C SER A 81 0.33 5.04 16.68
N GLN A 82 0.61 4.82 15.38
CA GLN A 82 -0.40 4.63 14.34
C GLN A 82 -0.20 3.31 13.56
N GLN A 83 0.37 2.28 14.19
CA GLN A 83 0.74 1.01 13.55
C GLN A 83 -0.41 0.32 12.78
N ASN A 84 -1.63 0.40 13.30
CA ASN A 84 -2.83 -0.22 12.72
C ASN A 84 -3.76 0.79 12.02
N THR A 85 -3.27 2.00 11.73
CA THR A 85 -4.07 3.08 11.18
C THR A 85 -4.14 3.01 9.66
N ASN A 86 -5.33 3.28 9.12
CA ASN A 86 -5.56 3.39 7.69
C ASN A 86 -5.04 4.72 7.15
N ILE A 87 -4.58 4.74 5.90
CA ILE A 87 -3.97 5.92 5.26
C ILE A 87 -4.91 7.13 5.26
N ALA A 88 -6.21 6.93 5.08
CA ALA A 88 -7.20 8.00 5.16
C ALA A 88 -7.21 8.75 6.50
N SER A 89 -6.68 8.14 7.57
CA SER A 89 -6.60 8.70 8.92
C SER A 89 -5.19 9.13 9.31
N MET A 90 -4.21 9.01 8.41
CA MET A 90 -2.81 9.41 8.64
C MET A 90 -2.55 10.88 8.27
N GLY A 91 -3.59 11.69 8.12
CA GLY A 91 -3.47 13.04 7.57
C GLY A 91 -4.80 13.69 7.23
N TRP A 92 -4.71 14.84 6.55
CA TRP A 92 -5.87 15.62 6.13
C TRP A 92 -5.53 16.42 4.87
N TYR A 93 -6.57 16.87 4.16
CA TYR A 93 -6.38 17.75 3.00
C TYR A 93 -6.45 19.22 3.38
N GLU A 94 -5.44 19.98 2.96
CA GLU A 94 -5.51 21.43 2.87
C GLU A 94 -5.72 21.82 1.40
N GLY A 95 -6.97 22.10 1.04
CA GLY A 95 -7.35 22.30 -0.36
C GLY A 95 -7.10 21.04 -1.20
N SER A 96 -6.13 21.10 -2.11
CA SER A 96 -5.72 19.99 -2.98
C SER A 96 -4.47 19.25 -2.51
N VAL A 97 -3.86 19.68 -1.40
CA VAL A 97 -2.61 19.10 -0.88
C VAL A 97 -2.94 18.18 0.29
N TRP A 98 -2.39 16.96 0.26
CA TRP A 98 -2.50 16.02 1.38
C TRP A 98 -1.36 16.28 2.37
N ASN A 99 -1.72 16.50 3.63
CA ASN A 99 -0.80 16.71 4.74
C ASN A 99 -0.71 15.44 5.58
N TRP A 100 0.46 14.80 5.55
CA TRP A 100 0.76 13.62 6.37
C TRP A 100 0.97 14.01 7.84
N VAL A 101 0.40 13.22 8.75
CA VAL A 101 0.51 13.36 10.20
C VAL A 101 1.04 12.04 10.77
N LEU A 102 2.35 12.00 11.02
CA LEU A 102 3.00 10.87 11.68
C LEU A 102 3.12 11.15 13.18
N ALA A 103 2.58 10.24 14.00
CA ALA A 103 2.62 10.36 15.46
C ALA A 103 3.52 9.29 16.04
N TRP A 104 4.37 9.72 16.97
CA TRP A 104 5.42 8.91 17.59
C TRP A 104 5.15 8.73 19.09
N GLN A 105 5.59 7.61 19.65
CA GLN A 105 5.41 7.25 21.06
C GLN A 105 6.34 8.04 21.99
N ARG A 106 7.44 8.59 21.44
CA ARG A 106 8.41 9.42 22.14
C ARG A 106 9.06 10.40 21.18
N GLU A 107 9.83 11.33 21.72
CA GLU A 107 10.75 12.16 20.95
C GLU A 107 11.76 11.28 20.19
N LEU A 108 12.04 11.66 18.95
CA LEU A 108 12.93 10.94 18.05
C LEU A 108 14.36 11.45 18.20
N SER A 109 15.33 10.54 18.08
CA SER A 109 16.75 10.89 17.97
C SER A 109 17.06 11.52 16.60
N GLN A 110 18.24 12.11 16.45
CA GLN A 110 18.68 12.66 15.17
C GLN A 110 18.72 11.59 14.07
N GLU A 111 19.23 10.39 14.37
CA GLU A 111 19.26 9.27 13.43
C GLU A 111 17.84 8.82 13.02
N GLU A 112 16.89 8.82 13.96
CA GLU A 112 15.51 8.46 13.67
C GLU A 112 14.81 9.53 12.81
N LEU A 113 15.12 10.80 13.01
CA LEU A 113 14.63 11.90 12.18
C LEU A 113 15.11 11.78 10.74
N GLU A 114 16.38 11.40 10.51
CA GLU A 114 16.89 11.14 9.16
C GLU A 114 16.10 10.03 8.45
N ARG A 115 15.73 8.96 9.18
CA ARG A 115 14.85 7.91 8.62
C ARG A 115 13.43 8.41 8.35
N VAL A 116 12.92 9.34 9.17
CA VAL A 116 11.61 9.97 8.93
C VAL A 116 11.65 10.82 7.66
N ASP A 117 12.75 11.53 7.38
CA ASP A 117 12.92 12.30 6.15
C ASP A 117 12.93 11.38 4.91
N GLU A 118 13.63 10.25 4.99
CA GLU A 118 13.60 9.22 3.94
C GLU A 118 12.16 8.70 3.70
N LEU A 119 11.44 8.38 4.79
CA LEU A 119 10.05 7.96 4.71
C LEU A 119 9.15 9.06 4.10
N HIS A 120 9.35 10.32 4.50
CA HIS A 120 8.60 11.46 3.96
C HIS A 120 8.81 11.62 2.46
N GLY A 121 10.05 11.49 1.98
CA GLY A 121 10.39 11.52 0.55
C GLY A 121 9.68 10.42 -0.25
N LEU A 122 9.42 9.27 0.37
CA LEU A 122 8.67 8.17 -0.28
C LEU A 122 7.17 8.43 -0.33
N ILE A 123 6.57 8.91 0.77
CA ILE A 123 5.11 9.02 0.89
C ILE A 123 4.54 10.28 0.22
N ILE A 124 5.32 11.34 0.06
CA ILE A 124 4.83 12.64 -0.46
C ILE A 124 4.22 12.57 -1.87
N ASN A 125 4.66 11.59 -2.67
CA ASN A 125 4.16 11.36 -4.03
C ASN A 125 3.02 10.34 -4.09
N HIS A 126 2.62 9.77 -2.96
CA HIS A 126 1.64 8.68 -2.86
C HIS A 126 0.43 9.10 -2.01
N ASN A 127 -0.25 10.15 -2.45
CA ASN A 127 -1.39 10.68 -1.71
C ASN A 127 -2.65 9.83 -1.95
N PRO A 128 -3.56 9.72 -0.95
CA PRO A 128 -4.89 9.17 -1.19
C PRO A 128 -5.61 9.99 -2.28
N GLN A 129 -6.67 9.43 -2.84
CA GLN A 129 -7.55 10.13 -3.77
C GLN A 129 -8.70 10.77 -2.99
N GLN A 130 -8.96 12.06 -3.25
CA GLN A 130 -10.19 12.69 -2.79
C GLN A 130 -11.37 12.03 -3.52
N ASN A 131 -12.24 11.38 -2.75
CA ASN A 131 -13.56 11.03 -3.28
C ASN A 131 -14.32 12.35 -3.48
N LYS A 132 -14.65 12.66 -4.74
CA LYS A 132 -15.58 13.74 -5.09
C LYS A 132 -17.01 13.38 -4.74
#